data_AF-A0A6A9TA95-F1
#
_entry.id   AF-A0A6A9TA95-F1
#
_cell.length_a   1.000
_cell.length_b   1.000
_cell.length_c   1.000
_cell.angle_alpha   90.00
_cell.angle_beta   90.00
_cell.angle_gamma   90.00
#
_symmetry.space_group_name_H-M   'P 1'
#
loop_
_entity.id
_entity.type
_entity.pdbx_description
1 polymer ?
#
loop_
_entity_poly.entity_id
_entity_poly.type
_entity_poly.pdbx_seq_one_letter_code
_entity_poly.pdbx_strand_id
1 'polypeptide(L)' 'MTDDPGTAVRRDRFSGGPAREFLSSLAADAAIFEADLAVDRAHTVMLAEQGIVDDAVAGEILAALDDV' A
#
# COMPACT_ATOMS: atom_id res chain seq x y z
N MET A 1 23.07 23.66 24.34
CA MET A 1 22.21 22.73 23.59
C MET A 1 22.16 23.27 22.18
N THR A 2 23.10 22.85 21.36
CA THR A 2 23.25 23.34 19.99
C THR A 2 22.35 22.45 19.14
N ASP A 3 21.22 23.00 18.68
CA ASP A 3 20.41 22.40 17.62
C ASP A 3 21.24 22.42 16.34
N ASP A 4 21.88 21.29 16.04
CA ASP A 4 22.41 21.04 14.71
C ASP A 4 21.28 20.43 13.89
N PRO A 5 20.73 21.11 12.87
CA PRO A 5 19.76 20.53 11.97
C PRO A 5 20.50 19.54 11.06
N GLY A 6 20.77 18.36 11.60
CA GLY A 6 21.49 17.28 10.95
C GLY A 6 20.98 17.08 9.53
N THR A 7 21.90 17.11 8.58
CA THR A 7 21.67 16.99 7.13
C THR A 7 20.59 15.95 6.79
N ALA A 8 19.59 16.36 6.00
CA ALA A 8 18.46 15.52 5.62
C ALA A 8 18.87 14.24 4.88
N VAL A 9 20.08 14.16 4.32
CA VAL A 9 20.52 12.98 3.57
C VAL A 9 22.05 12.88 3.56
N ARG A 10 22.63 11.89 4.26
CA ARG A 10 23.67 10.99 3.73
C ARG A 10 23.70 9.64 4.47
N ARG A 11 23.42 8.56 3.72
CA ARG A 11 23.66 7.13 4.02
C ARG A 11 22.78 6.39 5.05
N ASP A 12 21.81 7.02 5.71
CA ASP A 12 20.84 6.28 6.54
C ASP A 12 19.58 5.84 5.78
N ARG A 13 18.96 4.72 6.20
CA ARG A 13 17.69 4.25 5.62
C ARG A 13 16.56 5.20 6.03
N PHE A 14 15.78 5.64 5.05
CA PHE A 14 14.58 6.47 5.22
C PHE A 14 13.43 5.70 5.90
N SER A 15 13.55 5.40 7.19
CA SER A 15 12.50 4.66 7.91
C SER A 15 11.87 5.42 9.07
N GLY A 16 12.37 6.62 9.42
CA GLY A 16 11.86 7.42 10.54
C GLY A 16 12.08 8.92 10.40
N GLY A 17 11.41 9.68 11.27
CA GLY A 17 11.53 11.15 11.34
C GLY A 17 10.74 11.92 10.27
N PRO A 18 10.92 13.25 10.18
CA PRO A 18 10.13 14.14 9.30
C PRO A 18 10.18 13.78 7.82
N ALA A 19 11.26 13.10 7.37
CA ALA A 19 11.38 12.62 6.01
C ALA A 19 10.31 11.57 5.64
N ARG A 20 9.83 10.78 6.61
CA ARG A 20 8.77 9.78 6.37
C ARG A 20 7.43 10.44 6.05
N GLU A 21 7.09 11.51 6.76
CA GLU A 21 5.85 12.26 6.52
C GLU A 21 5.93 12.99 5.18
N PHE A 22 7.05 13.64 4.88
CA PHE A 22 7.28 14.31 3.59
C PHE A 22 7.17 13.36 2.38
N LEU A 23 7.61 12.11 2.54
CA LEU A 23 7.55 11.09 1.48
C LEU A 23 6.23 10.29 1.46
N SER A 24 5.34 10.50 2.44
CA SER A 24 4.09 9.74 2.52
C SER A 24 3.07 10.26 1.52
N SER A 25 2.50 9.35 0.72
CA SER A 25 1.39 9.62 -0.19
C SER A 25 0.01 9.38 0.41
N LEU A 26 -0.09 8.88 1.66
CA LEU A 26 -1.36 8.41 2.24
C LEU A 26 -2.51 9.43 2.17
N ALA A 27 -2.23 10.70 2.42
CA ALA A 27 -3.25 11.75 2.34
C ALA A 27 -3.74 11.99 0.89
N ALA A 28 -2.86 11.80 -0.10
CA ALA A 28 -3.21 11.89 -1.51
C ALA A 28 -3.92 10.61 -1.99
N ASP A 29 -3.51 9.45 -1.50
CA ASP A 29 -4.03 8.15 -1.93
C ASP A 29 -5.47 7.89 -1.46
N ALA A 30 -5.94 8.61 -0.44
CA ALA A 30 -7.33 8.53 0.02
C ALA A 30 -8.36 8.78 -1.10
N ALA A 31 -8.01 9.57 -2.12
CA ALA A 31 -8.90 9.84 -3.26
C ALA A 31 -9.04 8.67 -4.24
N ILE A 32 -8.11 7.70 -4.22
CA ILE A 32 -8.09 6.55 -5.14
C ILE A 32 -8.41 5.22 -4.45
N PHE A 33 -8.62 5.22 -3.14
CA PHE A 33 -8.84 4.01 -2.34
C PHE A 33 -9.93 3.08 -2.89
N GLU A 34 -11.10 3.64 -3.24
CA GLU A 34 -12.21 2.86 -3.81
C GLU A 34 -11.86 2.25 -5.18
N ALA A 35 -11.08 2.98 -5.98
CA ALA A 35 -10.63 2.48 -7.27
C ALA A 35 -9.62 1.35 -7.11
N ASP A 36 -8.70 1.45 -6.14
CA ASP A 36 -7.73 0.40 -5.82
C ASP A 36 -8.46 -0.87 -5.36
N LEU A 37 -9.46 -0.74 -4.46
CA LEU A 37 -10.29 -1.86 -4.04
C LEU A 37 -11.05 -2.51 -5.21
N ALA A 38 -11.52 -1.74 -6.18
CA ALA A 38 -12.16 -2.30 -7.38
C ALA A 38 -11.15 -3.05 -8.27
N VAL A 39 -9.95 -2.50 -8.43
CA VAL A 39 -8.87 -3.12 -9.21
C VAL A 39 -8.37 -4.39 -8.54
N ASP A 40 -8.21 -4.41 -7.22
CA ASP A 40 -7.79 -5.59 -6.47
C ASP A 40 -8.77 -6.76 -6.65
N ARG A 41 -10.09 -6.50 -6.55
CA ARG A 41 -11.11 -7.52 -6.83
C ARG A 41 -10.99 -8.07 -8.25
N ALA A 42 -10.87 -7.18 -9.25
CA ALA A 42 -10.70 -7.58 -10.64
C ALA A 42 -9.42 -8.39 -10.84
N HIS A 43 -8.33 -8.01 -10.17
CA HIS A 43 -7.05 -8.69 -10.23
C HIS A 43 -7.13 -10.09 -9.61
N THR A 44 -7.77 -10.23 -8.45
CA THR A 44 -7.98 -11.54 -7.80
C THR A 44 -8.78 -12.50 -8.69
N VAL A 45 -9.85 -12.03 -9.33
CA VAL A 45 -10.61 -12.84 -10.30
C VAL A 45 -9.72 -13.27 -11.46
N MET A 46 -8.97 -12.33 -12.04
CA MET A 46 -8.05 -12.63 -13.14
C MET A 46 -6.98 -13.66 -12.73
N LEU A 47 -6.40 -13.56 -11.54
CA LEU A 47 -5.42 -14.53 -11.03
C LEU A 47 -6.02 -15.95 -10.93
N ALA A 48 -7.28 -16.05 -10.52
CA ALA A 48 -7.99 -17.33 -10.50
C ALA A 48 -8.23 -17.89 -11.92
N GLU A 49 -8.67 -17.04 -12.85
CA GLU A 49 -8.87 -17.43 -14.26
C GLU A 49 -7.57 -17.90 -14.94
N GLN A 50 -6.41 -17.34 -14.55
CA GLN A 50 -5.10 -17.77 -15.04
C GLN A 50 -4.56 -19.02 -14.31
N GLY A 51 -5.27 -19.55 -13.32
CA GLY A 51 -4.83 -20.69 -12.51
C GLY A 51 -3.60 -20.39 -11.65
N ILE A 52 -3.37 -19.12 -11.32
CA ILE A 52 -2.26 -18.70 -10.45
C ILE A 52 -2.67 -18.84 -8.98
N VAL A 53 -3.95 -18.61 -8.68
CA VAL A 53 -4.55 -18.77 -7.35
C VAL A 53 -5.75 -19.71 -7.48
N ASP A 54 -5.89 -20.64 -6.54
CA ASP A 54 -7.04 -21.55 -6.51
C ASP A 54 -8.33 -20.80 -6.18
N ASP A 55 -9.46 -21.21 -6.76
CA ASP A 55 -10.77 -20.57 -6.57
C ASP A 55 -11.18 -20.39 -5.09
N ALA A 56 -10.83 -21.36 -4.24
CA ALA A 56 -11.11 -21.28 -2.80
C ALA A 56 -10.34 -20.12 -2.13
N VAL A 57 -9.06 -19.98 -2.47
CA VAL A 57 -8.21 -18.89 -1.95
C VAL A 57 -8.65 -17.55 -2.52
N ALA A 58 -9.00 -17.49 -3.81
CA ALA A 58 -9.56 -16.29 -4.41
C ALA A 58 -10.86 -15.85 -3.71
N GLY A 59 -11.73 -16.80 -3.35
CA GLY A 59 -12.94 -16.54 -2.58
C GLY A 59 -12.66 -15.96 -1.19
N GLU A 60 -11.66 -16.48 -0.47
CA GLU A 60 -11.24 -15.94 0.83
C GLU A 60 -10.72 -14.50 0.72
N ILE A 61 -9.93 -14.20 -0.32
CA ILE A 61 -9.41 -12.85 -0.57
C ILE A 61 -10.55 -11.88 -0.89
N LEU A 62 -11.47 -12.27 -1.79
CA LEU A 62 -12.61 -11.43 -2.16
C LEU A 62 -13.52 -11.13 -0.97
N ALA A 63 -13.78 -12.13 -0.12
CA ALA A 63 -14.56 -11.92 1.10
C ALA A 63 -13.86 -10.94 2.05
N ALA A 64 -12.54 -11.06 2.22
CA ALA A 64 -11.79 -10.12 3.05
C ALA A 64 -11.80 -8.69 2.48
N LEU A 65 -11.73 -8.52 1.14
CA LEU A 65 -11.78 -7.21 0.49
C LEU A 65 -13.14 -6.51 0.63
N ASP A 66 -14.23 -7.26 0.84
CA ASP A 66 -15.57 -6.68 1.07
C ASP A 66 -15.76 -6.15 2.51
N ASP A 67 -14.89 -6.55 3.43
CA ASP A 67 -14.90 -6.12 4.84
C ASP A 67 -13.93 -4.94 5.13
N VAL A 68 -13.23 -4.44 4.11
CA VAL A 68 -12.29 -3.30 4.18
C VAL A 68 -13.03 -1.97 4.04
#